data_AF-A0A2Z4JDU6-F1
#
_entry.id   AF-A0A2Z4JDU6-F1
#
_cell.length_a   1.000
_cell.length_b   1.000
_cell.length_c   1.000
_cell.angle_alpha   90.00
_cell.angle_beta   90.00
_cell.angle_gamma   90.00
#
_symmetry.space_group_name_H-M   'P 1'
#
loop_
_entity.id
_entity.type
_entity.pdbx_description
1 polymer ?
#
loop_
_entity_poly.entity_id
_entity_poly.type
_entity_poly.pdbx_seq_one_letter_code
_entity_poly.pdbx_strand_id
1 'polypeptide(L)'
;MTERSETARINALSALIGWAERRERLASDRADLMADAWRTGTRSVAELARLARVSRDTVYADLAARGIDVSKRDEQHIIGSLTGQGTPLNAESVRALARIADAVTRPAHAHDPADPVTRAARAATKALEATADVLDPPKDQGPGWEPEDTLAHLAREGQAVSHYAHSALAATAGRQQLAASADFDRRATLHTGRNAVADAVTLTVTVPTGETVSVELGDDGTGWTTLSGDTALVGGDVDALDHLEVQAALQTLSRVITRHLDASALLPRRTDALPGTPPPRTRHLPGNND
;
A
#
# COMPACT_ATOMS: atom_id res chain seq x y z
N MET A 1 2.86 -15.70 -41.77
CA MET A 1 2.62 -15.11 -40.43
C MET A 1 1.46 -15.85 -39.81
N THR A 2 1.65 -16.50 -38.66
CA THR A 2 0.60 -17.26 -37.98
C THR A 2 -0.28 -16.31 -37.17
N GLU A 3 -1.59 -16.56 -37.10
CA GLU A 3 -2.57 -15.75 -36.35
C GLU A 3 -2.13 -15.49 -34.89
N ARG A 4 -1.47 -16.48 -34.26
CA ARG A 4 -0.92 -16.37 -32.90
C ARG A 4 0.16 -15.28 -32.76
N SER A 5 0.96 -15.05 -33.80
CA SER A 5 1.96 -13.98 -33.85
C SER A 5 1.33 -12.61 -34.01
N GLU A 6 0.15 -12.53 -34.64
CA GLU A 6 -0.59 -11.30 -34.85
C GLU A 6 -1.32 -10.87 -33.58
N THR A 7 -1.96 -11.79 -32.85
CA THR A 7 -2.55 -11.52 -31.53
C THR A 7 -1.52 -11.01 -30.52
N ALA A 8 -0.33 -11.62 -30.46
CA ALA A 8 0.74 -11.20 -29.57
C ALA A 8 1.22 -9.76 -29.89
N ARG A 9 1.34 -9.43 -31.18
CA ARG A 9 1.70 -8.09 -31.64
C ARG A 9 0.62 -7.06 -31.26
N ILE A 10 -0.66 -7.38 -31.46
CA ILE A 10 -1.78 -6.51 -31.10
C ILE A 10 -1.78 -6.24 -29.59
N ASN A 11 -1.62 -7.28 -28.76
CA ASN A 11 -1.55 -7.13 -27.30
C ASN A 11 -0.39 -6.24 -26.86
N ALA A 12 0.80 -6.40 -27.47
CA ALA A 12 1.97 -5.57 -27.18
C ALA A 12 1.75 -4.09 -27.55
N LEU A 13 1.12 -3.82 -28.70
CA LEU A 13 0.80 -2.46 -29.12
C LEU A 13 -0.28 -1.81 -28.24
N SER A 14 -1.33 -2.55 -27.87
CA SER A 14 -2.35 -2.07 -26.93
C SER A 14 -1.75 -1.77 -25.55
N ALA A 15 -0.82 -2.60 -25.07
CA ALA A 15 -0.10 -2.35 -23.82
C ALA A 15 0.78 -1.08 -23.90
N LEU A 16 1.43 -0.84 -25.05
CA LEU A 16 2.24 0.37 -25.28
C LEU A 16 1.36 1.64 -25.31
N ILE A 17 0.20 1.60 -25.97
CA ILE A 17 -0.77 2.70 -25.99
C ILE A 17 -1.26 2.98 -24.57
N GLY A 18 -1.68 1.95 -23.84
CA GLY A 18 -2.13 2.07 -22.45
C GLY A 18 -1.03 2.60 -21.51
N TRP A 19 0.23 2.27 -21.77
CA TRP A 19 1.38 2.84 -21.05
C TRP A 19 1.55 4.33 -21.34
N ALA A 20 1.44 4.75 -22.60
CA ALA A 20 1.57 6.16 -22.97
C ALA A 20 0.47 7.01 -22.32
N GLU A 21 -0.78 6.57 -22.37
CA GLU A 21 -1.91 7.25 -21.70
C GLU A 21 -1.73 7.32 -20.17
N ARG A 22 -1.20 6.25 -19.57
CA ARG A 22 -0.89 6.23 -18.13
C ARG A 22 0.24 7.20 -17.79
N ARG A 23 1.27 7.28 -18.63
CA ARG A 23 2.40 8.20 -18.45
C ARG A 23 1.94 9.66 -18.50
N GLU A 24 1.08 10.01 -19.45
CA GLU A 24 0.54 11.38 -19.53
C GLU A 24 -0.34 11.73 -18.32
N ARG A 25 -1.20 10.80 -17.87
CA ARG A 25 -1.94 10.97 -16.61
C ARG A 25 -1.02 11.18 -15.42
N LEU A 26 0.02 10.34 -15.28
CA LEU A 26 1.01 10.47 -14.21
C LEU A 26 1.77 11.81 -14.27
N ALA A 27 2.04 12.35 -15.46
CA ALA A 27 2.66 13.65 -15.60
C ALA A 27 1.73 14.78 -15.14
N SER A 28 0.44 14.71 -15.52
CA SER A 28 -0.58 15.64 -15.04
C SER A 28 -0.73 15.56 -13.52
N ASP A 29 -0.96 14.36 -12.97
CA ASP A 29 -1.14 14.11 -11.54
C ASP A 29 0.09 14.57 -10.73
N ARG A 30 1.29 14.35 -11.27
CA ARG A 30 2.53 14.86 -10.66
C ARG A 30 2.51 16.38 -10.59
N ALA A 31 2.04 17.07 -11.64
CA ALA A 31 1.90 18.52 -11.63
C ALA A 31 0.85 19.01 -10.62
N ASP A 32 -0.28 18.32 -10.46
CA ASP A 32 -1.25 18.60 -9.38
C ASP A 32 -0.58 18.51 -8.00
N LEU A 33 0.09 17.38 -7.72
CA LEU A 33 0.72 17.12 -6.44
C LEU A 33 1.85 18.10 -6.14
N MET A 34 2.61 18.49 -7.17
CA MET A 34 3.67 19.48 -7.03
C MET A 34 3.10 20.85 -6.66
N ALA A 35 2.02 21.25 -7.34
CA ALA A 35 1.32 22.48 -7.05
C ALA A 35 0.72 22.49 -5.65
N ASP A 36 0.15 21.37 -5.21
CA ASP A 36 -0.40 21.22 -3.86
C ASP A 36 0.69 21.29 -2.78
N ALA A 37 1.81 20.57 -2.96
CA ALA A 37 2.95 20.65 -2.04
C ALA A 37 3.51 22.09 -1.95
N TRP A 38 3.53 22.82 -3.07
CA TRP A 38 3.92 24.23 -3.08
C TRP A 38 2.94 25.11 -2.29
N ARG A 39 1.63 24.91 -2.51
CA ARG A 39 0.57 25.68 -1.84
C ARG A 39 0.52 25.42 -0.34
N THR A 40 0.79 24.20 0.11
CA THR A 40 0.81 23.82 1.54
C THR A 40 2.07 24.28 2.28
N GLY A 41 3.08 24.79 1.57
CA GLY A 41 4.21 25.50 2.18
C GLY A 41 5.59 24.96 1.81
N THR A 42 5.71 23.86 1.06
CA THR A 42 7.01 23.38 0.56
C THR A 42 7.48 24.27 -0.60
N ARG A 43 8.14 25.39 -0.27
CA ARG A 43 8.61 26.42 -1.24
C ARG A 43 10.03 26.17 -1.78
N SER A 44 10.54 24.94 -1.69
CA SER A 44 11.88 24.56 -2.13
C SER A 44 11.83 23.61 -3.33
N VAL A 45 12.20 24.10 -4.51
CA VAL A 45 12.28 23.29 -5.74
C VAL A 45 13.24 22.09 -5.58
N ALA A 46 14.36 22.28 -4.88
CA ALA A 46 15.32 21.21 -4.65
C ALA A 46 14.75 20.10 -3.76
N GLU A 47 13.95 20.47 -2.75
CA GLU A 47 13.28 19.52 -1.88
C GLU A 47 12.19 18.74 -2.64
N LEU A 48 11.37 19.45 -3.41
CA LEU A 48 10.34 18.86 -4.26
C LEU A 48 10.94 17.88 -5.29
N ALA A 49 12.02 18.27 -5.97
CA ALA A 49 12.73 17.41 -6.91
C ALA A 49 13.25 16.12 -6.24
N ARG A 50 13.81 16.24 -5.04
CA ARG A 50 14.33 15.11 -4.27
C ARG A 50 13.21 14.17 -3.83
N LEU A 51 12.10 14.70 -3.31
CA LEU A 51 10.96 13.91 -2.85
C LEU A 51 10.26 13.18 -4.00
N ALA A 52 10.04 13.89 -5.11
CA ALA A 52 9.38 13.35 -6.30
C ALA A 52 10.31 12.53 -7.21
N ARG A 53 11.63 12.50 -6.95
CA ARG A 53 12.67 11.84 -7.76
C ARG A 53 12.66 12.27 -9.23
N VAL A 54 12.46 13.57 -9.46
CA VAL A 54 12.51 14.17 -10.80
C VAL A 54 13.57 15.25 -10.87
N SER A 55 13.93 15.66 -12.09
CA SER A 55 14.83 16.79 -12.29
C SER A 55 14.19 18.09 -11.81
N ARG A 56 15.01 19.09 -11.45
CA ARG A 56 14.52 20.44 -11.12
C ARG A 56 13.75 21.06 -12.28
N ASP A 57 14.17 20.81 -13.51
CA ASP A 57 13.51 21.33 -14.72
C ASP A 57 12.09 20.77 -14.86
N THR A 58 11.89 19.50 -14.52
CA THR A 58 10.56 18.88 -14.44
C THR A 58 9.70 19.56 -13.38
N VAL A 59 10.27 19.89 -12.21
CA VAL A 59 9.53 20.63 -11.16
C VAL A 59 9.09 22.01 -11.67
N TYR A 60 9.98 22.75 -12.34
CA TYR A 60 9.64 24.05 -12.92
C TYR A 60 8.54 23.93 -13.97
N ALA A 61 8.63 22.94 -14.87
CA ALA A 61 7.61 22.71 -15.89
C ALA A 61 6.25 22.35 -15.28
N ASP A 62 6.22 21.48 -14.27
CA ASP A 62 5.02 21.04 -13.59
C ASP A 62 4.33 22.19 -12.82
N LEU A 63 5.11 23.02 -12.10
CA LEU A 63 4.59 24.19 -11.39
C LEU A 63 4.08 25.25 -12.38
N ALA A 64 4.81 25.50 -13.47
CA ALA A 64 4.39 26.43 -14.51
C ALA A 64 3.10 26.00 -15.21
N ALA A 65 2.92 24.68 -15.44
CA ALA A 65 1.69 24.12 -15.99
C ALA A 65 0.46 24.39 -15.10
N ARG A 66 0.65 24.68 -13.80
CA ARG A 66 -0.40 25.05 -12.84
C ARG A 66 -0.42 26.54 -12.49
N GLY A 67 0.23 27.36 -13.32
CA GLY A 67 0.25 28.81 -13.16
C GLY A 67 1.02 29.28 -11.92
N ILE A 68 1.90 28.44 -11.36
CA ILE A 68 2.71 28.80 -10.21
C ILE A 68 4.03 29.40 -10.70
N ASP A 69 4.22 30.69 -10.41
CA ASP A 69 5.48 31.39 -10.62
C ASP A 69 6.39 31.23 -9.39
N VAL A 70 7.42 30.41 -9.54
CA VAL A 70 8.41 30.09 -8.48
C VAL A 70 9.19 31.34 -8.03
N SER A 71 9.31 32.37 -8.87
CA SER A 71 10.02 33.60 -8.51
C SER A 71 9.27 34.44 -7.46
N LYS A 72 7.95 34.24 -7.34
CA LYS A 72 7.06 34.93 -6.41
C LYS A 72 6.82 34.14 -5.11
N ARG A 73 7.86 33.48 -4.61
CA ARG A 73 7.76 32.58 -3.45
C ARG A 73 7.22 33.23 -2.17
N ASP A 74 7.37 34.56 -2.04
CA ASP A 74 7.01 35.35 -0.86
C ASP A 74 5.57 35.92 -0.92
N GLU A 75 4.86 35.78 -2.05
CA GLU A 75 3.46 36.20 -2.14
C GLU A 75 2.57 35.24 -1.32
N GLN A 76 1.96 35.79 -0.27
CA GLN A 76 1.36 35.04 0.84
C GLN A 76 -0.07 34.52 0.58
N HIS A 77 -0.56 34.51 -0.65
CA HIS A 77 -1.95 34.15 -0.95
C HIS A 77 -2.04 33.11 -2.06
N ILE A 78 -2.08 31.83 -1.69
CA ILE A 78 -2.71 30.81 -2.53
C ILE A 78 -3.57 29.91 -1.62
N ILE A 79 -4.74 30.41 -1.24
CA ILE A 79 -5.86 29.58 -0.79
C ILE A 79 -6.58 29.11 -2.06
N GLY A 80 -5.99 28.12 -2.74
CA GLY A 80 -6.66 27.37 -3.80
C GLY A 80 -7.10 26.02 -3.24
N SER A 81 -8.23 25.48 -3.69
CA SER A 81 -8.56 24.08 -3.39
C SER A 81 -7.44 23.18 -3.91
N LEU A 82 -6.97 22.27 -3.06
CA LEU A 82 -5.94 21.28 -3.42
C LEU A 82 -6.46 20.44 -4.58
N THR A 83 -5.73 20.43 -5.70
CA THR A 83 -6.16 19.79 -6.96
C THR A 83 -5.71 18.33 -7.04
N GLY A 84 -4.67 17.97 -6.30
CA GLY A 84 -4.03 16.65 -6.24
C GLY A 84 -4.56 15.75 -5.12
N GLN A 85 -5.55 16.19 -4.34
CA GLN A 85 -6.43 15.22 -3.69
C GLN A 85 -7.27 14.61 -4.81
N GLY A 86 -6.81 13.45 -5.33
CA GLY A 86 -7.58 12.68 -6.30
C GLY A 86 -9.05 12.67 -5.88
N THR A 87 -9.95 12.91 -6.84
CA THR A 87 -11.38 13.09 -6.53
C THR A 87 -11.82 11.99 -5.57
N PRO A 88 -12.37 12.34 -4.39
CA PRO A 88 -12.80 11.34 -3.43
C PRO A 88 -13.67 10.32 -4.14
N LEU A 89 -13.37 9.04 -3.94
CA LEU A 89 -14.20 7.96 -4.46
C LEU A 89 -15.65 8.23 -4.06
N ASN A 90 -16.51 8.48 -5.05
CA ASN A 90 -17.93 8.67 -4.82
C ASN A 90 -18.66 7.34 -4.99
N ALA A 91 -19.78 7.19 -4.29
CA ALA A 91 -20.54 5.96 -4.29
C ALA A 91 -21.00 5.54 -5.70
N GLU A 92 -21.38 6.50 -6.56
CA GLU A 92 -21.82 6.21 -7.93
C GLU A 92 -20.74 5.49 -8.75
N SER A 93 -19.50 5.99 -8.69
CA SER A 93 -18.35 5.41 -9.39
C SER A 93 -18.03 4.01 -8.86
N VAL A 94 -18.09 3.82 -7.54
CA VAL A 94 -17.88 2.52 -6.91
C VAL A 94 -18.98 1.53 -7.32
N ARG A 95 -20.25 1.93 -7.35
CA ARG A 95 -21.36 1.09 -7.82
C ARG A 95 -21.22 0.72 -9.29
N ALA A 96 -20.79 1.66 -10.14
CA ALA A 96 -20.55 1.38 -11.55
C ALA A 96 -19.47 0.31 -11.72
N LEU A 97 -18.36 0.43 -10.98
CA LEU A 97 -17.31 -0.57 -10.97
C LEU A 97 -17.80 -1.93 -10.44
N ALA A 98 -18.54 -1.93 -9.34
CA ALA A 98 -19.12 -3.14 -8.76
C ALA A 98 -20.01 -3.87 -9.78
N ARG A 99 -20.90 -3.16 -10.50
CA ARG A 99 -21.74 -3.76 -11.56
C ARG A 99 -20.93 -4.39 -12.70
N ILE A 100 -19.86 -3.72 -13.13
CA ILE A 100 -18.98 -4.25 -14.18
C ILE A 100 -18.27 -5.52 -13.69
N ALA A 101 -17.70 -5.48 -12.48
CA ALA A 101 -17.05 -6.63 -11.86
C ALA A 101 -18.04 -7.80 -11.67
N ASP A 102 -19.24 -7.50 -11.21
CA ASP A 102 -20.33 -8.46 -11.01
C ASP A 102 -20.79 -9.13 -12.31
N ALA A 103 -20.86 -8.38 -13.43
CA ALA A 103 -21.19 -8.93 -14.74
C ALA A 103 -20.20 -10.00 -15.23
N VAL A 104 -18.93 -9.92 -14.79
CA VAL A 104 -17.88 -10.89 -15.12
C VAL A 104 -17.79 -12.01 -14.08
N THR A 105 -17.84 -11.65 -12.79
CA THR A 105 -17.61 -12.58 -11.68
C THR A 105 -18.80 -13.49 -11.41
N ARG A 106 -20.03 -13.02 -11.62
CA ARG A 106 -21.22 -13.84 -11.38
C ARG A 106 -21.28 -15.07 -12.30
N PRO A 107 -21.12 -14.94 -13.65
CA PRO A 107 -21.09 -16.12 -14.52
C PRO A 107 -19.92 -17.05 -14.23
N ALA A 108 -18.72 -16.51 -13.97
CA ALA A 108 -17.55 -17.32 -13.61
C ALA A 108 -17.81 -18.14 -12.34
N HIS A 109 -18.39 -17.52 -11.31
CA HIS A 109 -18.73 -18.20 -10.05
C HIS A 109 -19.84 -19.24 -10.19
N ALA A 110 -20.79 -19.01 -11.10
CA ALA A 110 -21.80 -20.01 -11.41
C ALA A 110 -21.21 -21.24 -12.13
N HIS A 111 -20.14 -21.05 -12.90
CA HIS A 111 -19.46 -22.14 -13.60
C HIS A 111 -18.55 -22.95 -12.67
N ASP A 112 -17.72 -22.28 -11.88
CA ASP A 112 -16.85 -22.92 -10.89
C ASP A 112 -16.85 -22.12 -9.57
N PRO A 113 -17.69 -22.52 -8.59
CA PRO A 113 -17.74 -21.84 -7.31
C PRO A 113 -16.56 -22.17 -6.39
N ALA A 114 -15.79 -23.22 -6.70
CA ALA A 114 -14.66 -23.68 -5.89
C ALA A 114 -13.34 -23.00 -6.29
N ASP A 115 -13.24 -22.50 -7.53
CA ASP A 115 -12.05 -21.80 -8.02
C ASP A 115 -11.68 -20.58 -7.14
N PRO A 116 -10.44 -20.54 -6.57
CA PRO A 116 -10.05 -19.50 -5.64
C PRO A 116 -9.99 -18.12 -6.30
N VAL A 117 -9.62 -18.01 -7.59
CA VAL A 117 -9.60 -16.71 -8.29
C VAL A 117 -11.01 -16.15 -8.40
N THR A 118 -11.96 -17.00 -8.77
CA THR A 118 -13.37 -16.64 -8.89
C THR A 118 -13.98 -16.26 -7.54
N ARG A 119 -13.63 -16.96 -6.46
CA ARG A 119 -14.05 -16.58 -5.10
C ARG A 119 -13.44 -15.24 -4.65
N ALA A 120 -12.16 -15.00 -4.94
CA ALA A 120 -11.50 -13.72 -4.65
C ALA A 120 -12.18 -12.57 -5.40
N ALA A 121 -12.45 -12.75 -6.70
CA ALA A 121 -13.09 -11.73 -7.52
C ALA A 121 -14.54 -11.46 -7.09
N ARG A 122 -15.28 -12.49 -6.67
CA ARG A 122 -16.63 -12.35 -6.11
C ARG A 122 -16.63 -11.59 -4.79
N ALA A 123 -15.71 -11.92 -3.88
CA ALA A 123 -15.56 -11.21 -2.61
C ALA A 123 -15.15 -9.74 -2.84
N ALA A 124 -14.29 -9.47 -3.83
CA ALA A 124 -13.88 -8.10 -4.17
C ALA A 124 -15.06 -7.29 -4.71
N THR A 125 -15.93 -7.91 -5.50
CA THR A 125 -17.17 -7.30 -5.99
C THR A 125 -18.07 -6.91 -4.83
N LYS A 126 -18.30 -7.82 -3.86
CA LYS A 126 -19.11 -7.52 -2.66
C LYS A 126 -18.49 -6.43 -1.78
N ALA A 127 -17.16 -6.42 -1.64
CA ALA A 127 -16.45 -5.36 -0.91
C ALA A 127 -16.65 -3.99 -1.58
N LEU A 128 -16.67 -3.92 -2.92
CA LEU A 128 -16.99 -2.70 -3.65
C LEU A 128 -18.44 -2.26 -3.40
N GLU A 129 -19.41 -3.19 -3.43
CA GLU A 129 -20.81 -2.89 -3.10
C GLU A 129 -20.94 -2.33 -1.69
N ALA A 130 -20.36 -2.99 -0.68
CA ALA A 130 -20.35 -2.53 0.70
C ALA A 130 -19.67 -1.16 0.86
N THR A 131 -18.58 -0.91 0.13
CA THR A 131 -17.91 0.40 0.12
C THR A 131 -18.82 1.50 -0.44
N ALA A 132 -19.56 1.21 -1.51
CA ALA A 132 -20.52 2.15 -2.05
C ALA A 132 -21.65 2.47 -1.06
N ASP A 133 -22.13 1.46 -0.33
CA ASP A 133 -23.17 1.63 0.68
C ASP A 133 -22.67 2.42 1.89
N VAL A 134 -21.40 2.27 2.29
CA VAL A 134 -20.79 3.15 3.32
C VAL A 134 -20.70 4.60 2.84
N LEU A 135 -20.35 4.82 1.56
CA LEU A 135 -20.19 6.15 0.98
C LEU A 135 -21.53 6.87 0.74
N ASP A 136 -22.59 6.13 0.43
CA ASP A 136 -23.94 6.65 0.20
C ASP A 136 -24.96 5.63 0.71
N PRO A 137 -25.30 5.69 2.01
CA PRO A 137 -26.18 4.73 2.64
C PRO A 137 -27.50 4.56 1.88
N PRO A 138 -27.94 3.31 1.63
CA PRO A 138 -29.15 3.06 0.87
C PRO A 138 -30.37 3.61 1.61
N LYS A 139 -31.01 4.62 1.02
CA LYS A 139 -32.20 5.29 1.58
C LYS A 139 -33.44 4.41 1.60
N ASP A 140 -33.44 3.36 0.79
CA ASP A 140 -34.62 2.54 0.49
C ASP A 140 -34.64 1.19 1.23
N GLN A 141 -33.60 0.85 2.01
CA GLN A 141 -33.50 -0.46 2.68
C GLN A 141 -34.29 -0.59 3.99
N GLY A 142 -35.13 0.40 4.34
CA GLY A 142 -35.97 0.37 5.53
C GLY A 142 -35.18 0.47 6.86
N PRO A 143 -35.87 0.42 8.00
CA PRO A 143 -35.22 0.40 9.32
C PRO A 143 -34.49 -0.94 9.50
N GLY A 144 -33.15 -0.92 9.45
CA GLY A 144 -32.32 -2.13 9.54
C GLY A 144 -30.95 -2.04 8.88
N TRP A 145 -30.66 -0.96 8.16
CA TRP A 145 -29.28 -0.67 7.75
C TRP A 145 -28.53 -0.02 8.90
N GLU A 146 -27.56 -0.73 9.47
CA GLU A 146 -26.64 -0.19 10.47
C GLU A 146 -25.23 -0.07 9.85
N PRO A 147 -24.56 1.09 9.99
CA PRO A 147 -23.18 1.26 9.52
C PRO A 147 -22.22 0.21 10.09
N GLU A 148 -22.43 -0.21 11.35
CA GLU A 148 -21.59 -1.17 12.05
C GLU A 148 -21.61 -2.55 11.37
N ASP A 149 -22.78 -3.01 10.94
CA ASP A 149 -22.95 -4.28 10.20
C ASP A 149 -22.29 -4.21 8.83
N THR A 150 -22.40 -3.07 8.15
CA THR A 150 -21.78 -2.85 6.84
C THR A 150 -20.25 -2.83 6.95
N LEU A 151 -19.70 -2.21 7.99
CA LEU A 151 -18.26 -2.20 8.24
C LEU A 151 -17.73 -3.59 8.60
N ALA A 152 -18.45 -4.35 9.42
CA ALA A 152 -18.11 -5.73 9.74
C ALA A 152 -18.19 -6.64 8.49
N HIS A 153 -19.20 -6.42 7.64
CA HIS A 153 -19.31 -7.11 6.36
C HIS A 153 -18.14 -6.76 5.42
N LEU A 154 -17.80 -5.48 5.29
CA LEU A 154 -16.67 -5.02 4.48
C LEU A 154 -15.34 -5.62 4.95
N ALA A 155 -15.11 -5.66 6.27
CA ALA A 155 -13.92 -6.29 6.85
C ALA A 155 -13.86 -7.78 6.51
N ARG A 156 -14.98 -8.49 6.61
CA ARG A 156 -15.10 -9.91 6.27
C ARG A 156 -14.84 -10.18 4.80
N GLU A 157 -15.42 -9.40 3.90
CA GLU A 157 -15.21 -9.54 2.46
C GLU A 157 -13.75 -9.18 2.09
N GLY A 158 -13.16 -8.16 2.71
CA GLY A 158 -11.74 -7.84 2.53
C GLY A 158 -10.80 -8.97 2.98
N GLN A 159 -11.13 -9.63 4.10
CA GLN A 159 -10.41 -10.83 4.54
C GLN A 159 -10.59 -11.98 3.56
N ALA A 160 -11.81 -12.21 3.05
CA ALA A 160 -12.09 -13.25 2.08
C ALA A 160 -11.34 -13.03 0.75
N VAL A 161 -11.28 -11.79 0.25
CA VAL A 161 -10.47 -11.43 -0.94
C VAL A 161 -9.02 -11.83 -0.73
N SER A 162 -8.44 -11.43 0.40
CA SER A 162 -7.03 -11.68 0.71
C SER A 162 -6.75 -13.18 0.78
N HIS A 163 -7.58 -13.92 1.53
CA HIS A 163 -7.48 -15.37 1.68
C HIS A 163 -7.55 -16.10 0.33
N TYR A 164 -8.56 -15.83 -0.50
CA TYR A 164 -8.72 -16.52 -1.78
C TYR A 164 -7.65 -16.12 -2.81
N ALA A 165 -7.21 -14.86 -2.80
CA ALA A 165 -6.11 -14.43 -3.66
C ALA A 165 -4.79 -15.13 -3.27
N HIS A 166 -4.51 -15.25 -1.97
CA HIS A 166 -3.35 -15.99 -1.48
C HIS A 166 -3.45 -17.48 -1.79
N SER A 167 -4.64 -18.09 -1.66
CA SER A 167 -4.86 -19.48 -2.03
C SER A 167 -4.57 -19.73 -3.52
N ALA A 168 -5.05 -18.84 -4.41
CA ALA A 168 -4.75 -18.93 -5.84
C ALA A 168 -3.26 -18.76 -6.15
N LEU A 169 -2.59 -17.83 -5.45
CA LEU A 169 -1.16 -17.60 -5.62
C LEU A 169 -0.33 -18.79 -5.10
N ALA A 170 -0.65 -19.30 -3.92
CA ALA A 170 0.00 -20.46 -3.31
C ALA A 170 -0.17 -21.72 -4.17
N ALA A 171 -1.31 -21.89 -4.84
CA ALA A 171 -1.55 -23.01 -5.74
C ALA A 171 -0.69 -22.99 -7.01
N THR A 172 -0.15 -21.82 -7.39
CA THR A 172 0.58 -21.64 -8.66
C THR A 172 2.06 -21.30 -8.48
N ALA A 173 2.46 -20.74 -7.35
CA ALA A 173 3.83 -20.32 -7.07
C ALA A 173 4.60 -21.37 -6.24
N GLY A 174 5.86 -21.62 -6.61
CA GLY A 174 6.76 -22.40 -5.77
C GLY A 174 7.23 -21.62 -4.54
N ARG A 175 7.58 -22.29 -3.44
CA ARG A 175 8.11 -21.67 -2.20
C ARG A 175 9.23 -20.65 -2.45
N GLN A 176 10.18 -20.98 -3.33
CA GLN A 176 11.29 -20.08 -3.68
C GLN A 176 10.84 -18.80 -4.40
N GLN A 177 9.79 -18.88 -5.23
CA GLN A 177 9.25 -17.71 -5.92
C GLN A 177 8.52 -16.78 -4.96
N LEU A 178 7.76 -17.33 -4.00
CA LEU A 178 7.11 -16.57 -2.95
C LEU A 178 8.13 -15.84 -2.06
N ALA A 179 9.17 -16.56 -1.61
CA ALA A 179 10.28 -15.98 -0.85
C ALA A 179 10.98 -14.83 -1.61
N ALA A 180 11.24 -15.01 -2.91
CA ALA A 180 11.85 -13.97 -3.73
C ALA A 180 10.95 -12.73 -3.91
N SER A 181 9.63 -12.93 -4.04
CA SER A 181 8.67 -11.83 -4.12
C SER A 181 8.60 -11.05 -2.81
N ALA A 182 8.55 -11.75 -1.67
CA ALA A 182 8.54 -11.12 -0.35
C ALA A 182 9.79 -10.27 -0.10
N ASP A 183 10.98 -10.77 -0.47
CA ASP A 183 12.23 -10.00 -0.34
C ASP A 183 12.27 -8.79 -1.28
N PHE A 184 11.73 -8.90 -2.50
CA PHE A 184 11.60 -7.77 -3.41
C PHE A 184 10.73 -6.65 -2.80
N ASP A 185 9.56 -6.99 -2.26
CA ASP A 185 8.65 -6.01 -1.64
C ASP A 185 9.27 -5.35 -0.40
N ARG A 186 10.00 -6.13 0.40
CA ARG A 186 10.78 -5.61 1.54
C ARG A 186 11.83 -4.59 1.07
N ARG A 187 12.62 -4.92 0.05
CA ARG A 187 13.65 -4.02 -0.50
C ARG A 187 13.04 -2.76 -1.11
N ALA A 188 11.91 -2.88 -1.81
CA ALA A 188 11.18 -1.75 -2.34
C ALA A 188 10.71 -0.82 -1.21
N THR A 189 10.22 -1.39 -0.10
CA THR A 189 9.82 -0.64 1.09
C THR A 189 11.01 0.10 1.72
N LEU A 190 12.16 -0.56 1.85
CA LEU A 190 13.43 0.04 2.33
C LEU A 190 13.87 1.23 1.47
N HIS A 191 13.70 1.15 0.14
CA HIS A 191 14.09 2.21 -0.79
C HIS A 191 13.23 3.48 -0.68
N THR A 192 12.09 3.46 0.02
CA THR A 192 11.23 4.64 0.22
C THR A 192 11.70 5.57 1.35
N GLY A 193 12.86 5.32 1.97
CA GLY A 193 13.44 6.20 3.00
C GLY A 193 12.90 5.97 4.42
N ARG A 194 12.09 4.93 4.63
CA ARG A 194 11.79 4.42 5.97
C ARG A 194 12.93 3.49 6.39
N ASN A 195 13.93 4.06 7.07
CA ASN A 195 15.14 3.35 7.51
C ASN A 195 14.91 2.34 8.65
N ALA A 196 13.67 2.18 9.12
CA ALA A 196 13.31 1.18 10.13
C ALA A 196 12.48 0.08 9.45
N VAL A 197 13.10 -1.07 9.22
CA VAL A 197 12.41 -2.31 8.85
C VAL A 197 12.86 -3.37 9.84
N ALA A 198 11.89 -4.09 10.40
CA ALA A 198 12.18 -5.19 11.30
C ALA A 198 12.94 -6.28 10.52
N ASP A 199 14.08 -6.72 11.06
CA ASP A 199 14.89 -7.79 10.47
C ASP A 199 14.24 -9.15 10.67
N ALA A 200 13.70 -9.36 11.88
CA ALA A 200 12.79 -10.44 12.19
C ALA A 200 11.62 -9.94 13.05
N VAL A 201 10.48 -10.63 12.98
CA VAL A 201 9.32 -10.41 13.84
C VAL A 201 8.92 -11.73 14.48
N THR A 202 8.96 -11.78 15.81
CA THR A 202 8.43 -12.92 16.57
C THR A 202 7.07 -12.54 17.15
N LEU A 203 6.04 -13.28 16.77
CA LEU A 203 4.70 -13.18 17.32
C LEU A 203 4.45 -14.39 18.22
N THR A 204 4.32 -14.15 19.52
CA THR A 204 4.00 -15.20 20.50
C THR A 204 2.52 -15.12 20.88
N VAL A 205 1.80 -16.22 20.69
CA VAL A 205 0.41 -16.39 21.10
C VAL A 205 0.38 -17.39 22.25
N THR A 206 -0.12 -16.95 23.41
CA THR A 206 -0.42 -17.85 24.53
C THR A 206 -1.83 -18.39 24.35
N VAL A 207 -1.96 -19.71 24.26
CA VAL A 207 -3.27 -20.36 24.19
C VAL A 207 -3.89 -20.46 25.61
N PRO A 208 -5.22 -20.63 25.75
CA PRO A 208 -5.87 -20.66 27.07
C PRO A 208 -5.34 -21.74 28.03
N THR A 209 -4.72 -22.79 27.50
CA THR A 209 -4.07 -23.87 28.27
C THR A 209 -2.72 -23.46 28.87
N GLY A 210 -2.21 -22.26 28.54
CA GLY A 210 -0.93 -21.73 29.00
C GLY A 210 0.27 -22.06 28.10
N GLU A 211 0.08 -22.90 27.09
CA GLU A 211 1.11 -23.20 26.09
C GLU A 211 1.33 -21.98 25.17
N THR A 212 2.46 -21.95 24.47
CA THR A 212 2.78 -20.85 23.55
C THR A 212 3.05 -21.36 22.14
N VAL A 213 2.63 -20.54 21.18
CA VAL A 213 2.94 -20.66 19.76
C VAL A 213 3.73 -19.42 19.37
N SER A 214 4.91 -19.60 18.80
CA SER A 214 5.74 -18.51 18.28
C SER A 214 5.84 -18.62 16.77
N VAL A 215 5.40 -17.57 16.09
CA VAL A 215 5.60 -17.38 14.65
C VAL A 215 6.79 -16.43 14.49
N GLU A 216 7.85 -16.88 13.84
CA GLU A 216 8.97 -16.02 13.50
C GLU A 216 8.95 -15.75 11.99
N LEU A 217 9.05 -14.46 11.63
CA LEU A 217 9.27 -14.04 10.25
C LEU A 217 10.63 -13.42 10.12
N GLY A 218 11.44 -14.02 9.26
CA GLY A 218 12.82 -13.67 9.00
C GLY A 218 13.40 -14.70 8.02
N ASP A 219 14.47 -14.34 7.31
CA ASP A 219 15.16 -15.29 6.44
C ASP A 219 15.97 -16.25 7.31
N ASP A 220 15.53 -17.52 7.40
CA ASP A 220 16.25 -18.59 8.09
C ASP A 220 17.02 -19.52 7.12
N GLY A 221 17.04 -19.18 5.82
CA GLY A 221 17.62 -20.00 4.75
C GLY A 221 16.72 -21.13 4.24
N THR A 222 15.59 -21.43 4.89
CA THR A 222 14.59 -22.44 4.45
C THR A 222 13.26 -21.81 4.04
N GLY A 223 12.97 -20.60 4.52
CA GLY A 223 11.81 -19.79 4.18
C GLY A 223 11.85 -18.45 4.91
N TRP A 224 10.77 -17.67 4.78
CA TRP A 224 10.61 -16.37 5.45
C TRP A 224 9.71 -16.46 6.70
N THR A 225 9.14 -17.62 6.99
CA THR A 225 8.23 -17.83 8.10
C THR A 225 8.45 -19.21 8.70
N THR A 226 8.75 -19.23 9.98
CA THR A 226 8.85 -20.44 10.78
C THR A 226 7.79 -20.40 11.88
N LEU A 227 7.23 -21.56 12.18
CA LEU A 227 6.29 -21.74 13.27
C LEU A 227 6.90 -22.73 14.27
N SER A 228 6.91 -22.34 15.53
CA SER A 228 7.38 -23.20 16.63
C SER A 228 6.42 -23.08 17.80
N GLY A 229 6.36 -24.08 18.67
CA GLY A 229 5.51 -24.02 19.84
C GLY A 229 5.50 -25.32 20.63
N ASP A 230 5.16 -25.19 21.91
CA ASP A 230 5.13 -26.30 22.87
C ASP A 230 3.73 -26.94 22.97
N THR A 231 2.87 -26.66 21.99
CA THR A 231 1.49 -27.13 21.93
C THR A 231 1.29 -28.18 20.86
N ALA A 232 0.46 -29.18 21.14
CA ALA A 232 0.03 -30.18 20.15
C ALA A 232 -0.80 -29.56 19.00
N LEU A 233 -1.21 -28.30 19.13
CA LEU A 233 -1.91 -27.56 18.08
C LEU A 233 -0.98 -27.16 16.91
N VAL A 234 0.34 -27.11 17.13
CA VAL A 234 1.35 -26.89 16.08
C VAL A 234 1.74 -28.25 15.51
N GLY A 235 0.89 -28.75 14.60
CA GLY A 235 1.03 -30.08 14.00
C GLY A 235 1.15 -29.99 12.48
N GLY A 236 2.17 -29.33 11.96
CA GLY A 236 2.42 -29.24 10.51
C GLY A 236 3.55 -28.28 10.17
N ASP A 237 4.18 -28.50 9.01
CA ASP A 237 5.05 -27.51 8.40
C ASP A 237 4.20 -26.33 7.91
N VAL A 238 4.72 -25.11 8.05
CA VAL A 238 4.10 -23.90 7.46
C VAL A 238 4.03 -24.05 5.95
N ASP A 239 2.83 -24.02 5.40
CA ASP A 239 2.66 -24.11 3.96
C ASP A 239 2.75 -22.73 3.27
N ALA A 240 2.60 -22.72 1.94
CA ALA A 240 2.69 -21.48 1.16
C ALA A 240 1.53 -20.51 1.43
N LEU A 241 0.34 -21.02 1.78
CA LEU A 241 -0.81 -20.20 2.12
C LEU A 241 -0.62 -19.58 3.51
N ASP A 242 -0.21 -20.39 4.49
CA ASP A 242 0.11 -19.92 5.85
C ASP A 242 1.14 -18.78 5.81
N HIS A 243 2.19 -18.94 5.01
CA HIS A 243 3.22 -17.92 4.81
C HIS A 243 2.63 -16.57 4.34
N LEU A 244 1.74 -16.59 3.33
CA LEU A 244 1.12 -15.39 2.77
C LEU A 244 0.14 -14.73 3.76
N GLU A 245 -0.63 -15.52 4.51
CA GLU A 245 -1.56 -14.99 5.51
C GLU A 245 -0.84 -14.31 6.68
N VAL A 246 0.21 -14.96 7.19
CA VAL A 246 1.04 -14.39 8.25
C VAL A 246 1.71 -13.10 7.77
N GLN A 247 2.24 -13.07 6.53
CA GLN A 247 2.83 -11.87 5.95
C GLN A 247 1.82 -10.71 5.89
N ALA A 248 0.58 -10.95 5.44
CA ALA A 248 -0.45 -9.91 5.35
C ALA A 248 -0.91 -9.40 6.72
N ALA A 249 -1.02 -10.28 7.72
CA ALA A 249 -1.31 -9.88 9.09
C ALA A 249 -0.22 -8.94 9.64
N LEU A 250 1.05 -9.28 9.43
CA LEU A 250 2.17 -8.44 9.84
C LEU A 250 2.23 -7.10 9.10
N GLN A 251 1.96 -7.07 7.79
CA GLN A 251 1.90 -5.80 7.05
C GLN A 251 0.81 -4.88 7.63
N THR A 252 -0.33 -5.45 8.02
CA THR A 252 -1.41 -4.70 8.67
C THR A 252 -0.97 -4.16 10.02
N LEU A 253 -0.37 -4.99 10.87
CA LEU A 253 0.18 -4.56 12.17
C LEU A 253 1.26 -3.50 12.01
N SER A 254 2.18 -3.67 11.06
CA SER A 254 3.23 -2.71 10.74
C SER A 254 2.65 -1.36 10.33
N ARG A 255 1.60 -1.33 9.50
CA ARG A 255 0.90 -0.07 9.14
C ARG A 255 0.25 0.59 10.35
N VAL A 256 -0.39 -0.19 11.22
CA VAL A 256 -0.99 0.32 12.47
C VAL A 256 0.08 0.92 13.37
N ILE A 257 1.14 0.16 13.66
CA ILE A 257 2.28 0.61 14.47
C ILE A 257 2.86 1.88 13.87
N THR A 258 3.17 1.89 12.57
CA THR A 258 3.76 3.06 11.87
C THR A 258 2.87 4.29 11.95
N ARG A 259 1.54 4.14 11.94
CA ARG A 259 0.60 5.26 12.10
C ARG A 259 0.64 5.87 13.50
N HIS A 260 0.99 5.07 14.49
CA HIS A 260 1.07 5.47 15.90
C HIS A 260 2.49 5.78 16.37
N LEU A 261 3.52 5.50 15.56
CA LEU A 261 4.88 5.98 15.80
C LEU A 261 4.91 7.49 15.55
N ASP A 262 5.11 8.26 16.62
CA ASP A 262 5.34 9.69 16.51
C ASP A 262 6.80 10.00 16.10
N ALA A 263 7.08 11.25 15.77
CA ALA A 263 8.44 11.68 15.42
C ALA A 263 9.45 11.46 16.56
N SER A 264 9.01 11.39 17.82
CA SER A 264 9.87 11.15 18.97
C SER A 264 10.31 9.68 19.08
N ALA A 265 9.51 8.74 18.58
CA ALA A 265 9.85 7.32 18.48
C ALA A 265 10.91 7.02 17.39
N LEU A 266 11.07 7.94 16.43
CA LEU A 266 12.02 7.83 15.32
C LEU A 266 13.34 8.57 15.55
N LEU A 267 13.41 9.42 16.59
CA LEU A 267 14.66 10.07 16.97
C LEU A 267 15.58 9.02 17.61
N PRO A 268 16.86 8.95 17.22
CA PRO A 268 17.83 8.15 17.94
C PRO A 268 17.78 8.56 19.41
N ARG A 269 17.37 7.63 20.29
CA ARG A 269 17.56 7.83 21.73
C ARG A 269 19.06 7.90 21.93
N ARG A 270 19.60 9.11 22.05
CA ARG A 270 20.96 9.31 22.54
C ARG A 270 21.02 8.71 23.94
N THR A 271 21.53 7.50 24.05
CA THR A 271 21.89 6.84 25.31
C THR A 271 22.94 7.62 26.09
N ASP A 272 23.58 8.58 25.43
CA ASP A 272 24.75 9.30 25.92
C ASP A 272 24.40 10.67 26.52
N ALA A 273 23.14 11.11 26.43
CA ALA A 273 22.70 12.38 26.98
C ALA A 273 22.17 12.20 28.41
N LEU A 274 22.98 12.59 29.40
CA LEU A 274 22.50 12.73 30.77
C LEU A 274 21.32 13.74 30.82
N PRO A 275 20.24 13.43 31.56
CA PRO A 275 19.06 14.31 31.61
C PRO A 275 19.46 15.71 32.11
N GLY A 276 19.15 16.73 31.30
CA GLY A 276 19.34 18.15 31.66
C GLY A 276 20.55 18.86 31.04
N THR A 277 21.31 18.23 30.15
CA THR A 277 22.39 18.95 29.44
C THR A 277 21.86 19.73 28.23
N PRO A 278 22.09 21.06 28.14
CA PRO A 278 21.64 21.85 27.00
C PRO A 278 22.38 21.41 25.72
N PRO A 279 21.73 21.49 24.54
CA PRO A 279 22.32 21.01 23.30
C PRO A 279 23.63 21.78 23.01
N PRO A 280 24.72 21.08 22.66
CA PRO A 280 25.97 21.73 22.33
C PRO A 280 25.78 22.59 21.08
N ARG A 281 26.06 23.89 21.19
CA ARG A 281 26.08 24.81 20.06
C ARG A 281 27.18 24.36 19.09
N THR A 282 26.81 23.75 17.97
CA THR A 282 27.71 23.50 16.86
C THR A 282 28.09 24.85 16.24
N ARG A 283 29.22 25.41 16.67
CA ARG A 283 29.87 26.53 15.99
C ARG A 283 30.53 25.95 14.74
N HIS A 284 29.89 26.14 13.57
CA HIS A 284 30.56 25.93 12.30
C HIS A 284 31.68 26.97 12.17
N LEU A 285 32.93 26.54 12.33
CA LEU A 285 34.10 27.31 11.93
C LEU A 285 34.41 26.92 10.48
N PRO A 286 34.31 27.82 9.50
CA PRO A 286 34.84 27.55 8.17
C PRO A 286 36.37 27.49 8.27
N GLY A 287 36.94 26.33 7.92
CA GLY A 287 38.38 26.17 7.78
C GLY A 287 38.86 26.84 6.50
N ASN A 288 39.69 27.88 6.63
CA ASN A 288 40.58 28.31 5.56
C ASN A 288 41.76 27.35 5.54
N ASN A 289 41.93 26.60 4.46
CA ASN A 289 43.23 26.06 4.08
C ASN A 289 43.55 26.63 2.68
N ASP A 290 44.71 27.30 2.64
CA ASP A 290 45.49 27.58 1.42
C ASP A 290 45.92 26.28 0.71
#